data_AF-A0A2E0TEP8-F1
#
_entry.id   AF-A0A2E0TEP8-F1
#
_cell.length_a   1.000
_cell.length_b   1.000
_cell.length_c   1.000
_cell.angle_alpha   90.00
_cell.angle_beta   90.00
_cell.angle_gamma   90.00
#
_symmetry.space_group_name_H-M   'P 1'
#
loop_
_entity.id
_entity.type
_entity.pdbx_description
1 polymer ?
#
loop_
_entity_poly.entity_id
_entity_poly.type
_entity_poly.pdbx_seq_one_letter_code
_entity_poly.pdbx_strand_id
1 'polypeptide(L)'
;MRASPERTSWKPPSDALPLTPLAWSAARAGEPGYTEDAARSPMRFVHHGRREKHVRDDRVLARGLRPRSAKLVGDAPIAAGVFVSDPFGVAARLVR
;
A
#
# COMPACT_ATOMS: atom_id res chain seq x y z
N MET A 1 15.97 2.19 26.08
CA MET A 1 15.23 3.17 25.24
C MET A 1 15.67 2.99 23.79
N ARG A 2 14.80 2.51 22.90
CA ARG A 2 15.05 2.56 21.44
C ARG A 2 14.13 3.65 20.87
N ALA A 3 14.72 4.62 20.20
CA ALA A 3 13.99 5.70 19.53
C ALA A 3 13.01 5.09 18.52
N SER A 4 11.73 5.45 18.65
CA SER A 4 10.72 5.15 17.65
C SER A 4 11.03 6.00 16.42
N PRO A 5 11.18 5.44 15.21
CA PRO A 5 11.40 6.25 14.03
C PRO A 5 10.15 7.12 13.83
N GLU A 6 10.33 8.44 13.87
CA GLU A 6 9.27 9.39 13.57
C GLU A 6 8.71 9.05 12.19
N ARG A 7 7.43 8.70 12.12
CA ARG A 7 6.70 8.70 10.86
C ARG A 7 6.63 10.16 10.43
N THR A 8 7.55 10.59 9.57
CA THR A 8 7.39 11.84 8.84
C THR A 8 6.12 11.71 8.01
N SER A 9 5.05 12.35 8.47
CA SER A 9 3.84 12.49 7.67
C SER A 9 4.19 13.36 6.48
N TRP A 10 4.43 12.71 5.33
CA TRP A 10 4.67 13.44 4.10
C TRP A 10 3.48 14.35 3.81
N LYS A 11 3.73 15.65 3.75
CA LYS A 11 2.75 16.64 3.28
C LYS A 11 3.15 17.04 1.86
N PRO A 12 2.21 17.07 0.91
CA PRO A 12 2.50 17.62 -0.39
C PRO A 12 2.92 19.10 -0.26
N PRO A 13 3.81 19.61 -1.13
CA PRO A 13 4.07 21.03 -1.28
C PRO A 13 2.77 21.82 -1.48
N SER A 14 2.71 23.06 -0.98
CA SER A 14 1.51 23.91 -1.04
C SER A 14 1.08 24.29 -2.46
N ASP A 15 2.00 24.21 -3.42
CA ASP A 15 1.83 24.46 -4.84
C ASP A 15 1.53 23.17 -5.65
N ALA A 16 1.41 22.03 -4.97
CA ALA A 16 1.01 20.80 -5.62
C ALA A 16 -0.45 20.93 -6.13
N LEU A 17 -0.61 20.86 -7.44
CA LEU A 17 -1.92 20.66 -8.08
C LEU A 17 -2.68 19.52 -7.34
N PRO A 18 -4.01 19.65 -7.16
CA PRO A 18 -4.78 18.72 -6.35
C PRO A 18 -4.50 17.29 -6.80
N LEU A 19 -4.07 16.45 -5.86
CA LEU A 19 -3.84 15.04 -6.13
C LEU A 19 -5.15 14.42 -6.61
N THR A 20 -5.15 13.83 -7.80
CA THR A 20 -6.28 13.01 -8.28
C THR A 20 -6.47 11.81 -7.33
N PRO A 21 -7.67 11.19 -7.26
CA PRO A 21 -7.94 10.17 -6.26
C PRO A 21 -6.94 9.02 -6.38
N LEU A 22 -6.54 8.49 -5.22
CA LEU A 22 -5.70 7.31 -5.08
C LEU A 22 -6.15 6.25 -6.09
N ALA A 23 -5.20 5.73 -6.89
CA ALA A 23 -5.54 4.80 -7.97
C ALA A 23 -6.37 3.61 -7.49
N TRP A 24 -6.09 3.13 -6.28
CA TRP A 24 -6.88 2.10 -5.62
C TRP A 24 -8.32 2.55 -5.34
N SER A 25 -8.51 3.67 -4.64
CA SER A 25 -9.85 4.18 -4.30
C SER A 25 -10.69 4.44 -5.55
N ALA A 26 -10.07 4.87 -6.64
CA ALA A 26 -10.75 5.12 -7.90
C ALA A 26 -11.12 3.82 -8.67
N ALA A 27 -10.21 2.84 -8.72
CA ALA A 27 -10.39 1.65 -9.53
C ALA A 27 -11.02 0.46 -8.79
N ARG A 28 -10.99 0.48 -7.45
CA ARG A 28 -11.38 -0.61 -6.54
C ARG A 28 -12.17 -0.04 -5.35
N ALA A 29 -13.18 0.77 -5.65
CA ALA A 29 -14.02 1.40 -4.63
C ALA A 29 -14.64 0.34 -3.72
N GLY A 30 -14.51 0.51 -2.40
CA GLY A 30 -15.00 -0.44 -1.40
C GLY A 30 -14.02 -1.55 -1.03
N GLU A 31 -12.95 -1.77 -1.81
CA GLU A 31 -11.90 -2.71 -1.43
C GLU A 31 -10.81 -1.99 -0.60
N PRO A 32 -10.39 -2.53 0.55
CA PRO A 32 -9.43 -1.85 1.43
C PRO A 32 -8.04 -1.73 0.78
N GLY A 33 -7.59 -2.75 0.04
CA GLY A 33 -6.30 -2.73 -0.66
C GLY A 33 -5.10 -2.65 0.28
N TYR A 34 -5.13 -3.39 1.39
CA TYR A 34 -4.02 -3.40 2.33
C TYR A 34 -2.73 -3.89 1.66
N THR A 35 -1.69 -3.08 1.78
CA THR A 35 -0.34 -3.41 1.31
C THR A 35 0.47 -4.02 2.43
N GLU A 36 0.15 -3.71 3.69
CA GLU A 36 0.53 -4.53 4.83
C GLU A 36 -0.73 -5.20 5.38
N ASP A 37 -0.77 -6.53 5.36
CA ASP A 37 -1.91 -7.31 5.86
C ASP A 37 -1.41 -8.48 6.73
N ALA A 38 -1.48 -8.30 8.04
CA ALA A 38 -1.05 -9.30 9.01
C ALA A 38 -1.92 -10.58 9.01
N ALA A 39 -3.14 -10.52 8.47
CA ALA A 39 -4.00 -11.70 8.34
C ALA A 39 -3.62 -12.55 7.12
N ARG A 40 -3.02 -11.93 6.09
CA ARG A 40 -2.58 -12.62 4.86
C ARG A 40 -1.10 -13.00 4.87
N SER A 41 -0.23 -12.16 5.40
CA SER A 41 1.22 -12.37 5.43
C SER A 41 1.69 -12.60 6.87
N PRO A 42 2.07 -13.84 7.26
CA PRO A 42 2.57 -14.10 8.60
C PRO A 42 3.98 -13.51 8.81
N MET A 43 4.73 -13.24 7.74
CA MET A 43 6.04 -12.57 7.84
C MET A 43 5.88 -11.16 8.44
N ARG A 44 4.87 -10.41 7.99
CA ARG A 44 4.52 -9.10 8.55
C ARG A 44 4.17 -9.15 10.03
N PHE A 45 3.48 -10.21 10.47
CA PHE A 45 3.14 -10.42 11.87
C PHE A 45 4.40 -10.73 12.70
N VAL A 46 5.25 -11.64 12.22
CA VAL A 46 6.48 -12.05 12.91
C VAL A 46 7.49 -10.89 13.00
N HIS A 47 7.75 -10.19 11.90
CA HIS A 47 8.79 -9.17 11.81
C HIS A 47 8.52 -7.94 12.71
N HIS A 48 7.26 -7.59 12.93
CA HIS A 48 6.88 -6.40 13.71
C HIS A 48 6.33 -6.72 15.10
N GLY A 49 6.79 -7.82 15.70
CA GLY A 49 6.50 -8.14 17.10
C GLY A 49 5.04 -8.54 17.34
N ARG A 50 4.46 -9.31 16.41
CA ARG A 50 3.12 -9.93 16.53
C ARG A 50 1.99 -8.91 16.68
N ARG A 51 2.14 -7.76 16.03
CA ARG A 51 1.11 -6.73 15.96
C ARG A 51 0.24 -6.95 14.73
N GLU A 52 -1.04 -7.13 14.94
CA GLU A 52 -2.03 -7.09 13.87
C GLU A 52 -2.13 -5.65 13.34
N LYS A 53 -1.85 -5.49 12.06
CA LYS A 53 -1.93 -4.21 11.36
C LYS A 53 -2.40 -4.49 9.93
N HIS A 54 -3.37 -3.68 9.50
CA HIS A 54 -3.91 -3.68 8.15
C HIS A 54 -3.87 -2.26 7.61
N VAL A 55 -2.93 -1.97 6.72
CA VAL A 55 -2.77 -0.62 6.17
C VAL A 55 -2.44 -0.63 4.69
N ARG A 56 -2.75 0.49 4.04
CA ARG A 56 -2.37 0.80 2.67
C ARG A 56 -1.38 1.97 2.70
N ASP A 57 -0.13 1.63 3.04
CA ASP A 57 0.97 2.60 3.12
C ASP A 57 1.52 2.88 1.70
N ASP A 58 1.61 1.86 0.84
CA ASP A 58 1.97 2.02 -0.57
C ASP A 58 0.78 2.53 -1.39
N ARG A 59 0.97 3.64 -2.08
CA ARG A 59 -0.10 4.36 -2.80
C ARG A 59 0.40 4.88 -4.14
N VAL A 60 -0.45 4.75 -5.16
CA VAL A 60 -0.23 5.38 -6.46
C VAL A 60 -1.10 6.63 -6.57
N LEU A 61 -0.44 7.77 -6.70
CA LEU A 61 -1.06 9.06 -6.98
C LEU A 61 -0.80 9.38 -8.46
N ALA A 62 -1.84 9.79 -9.17
CA ALA A 62 -1.74 10.25 -10.54
C ALA A 62 -2.04 11.75 -10.60
N ARG A 63 -1.65 12.41 -11.69
CA ARG A 63 -2.07 13.79 -12.04
C ARG A 63 -2.30 13.87 -13.54
N GLY A 64 -3.46 14.38 -13.96
CA GLY A 64 -3.81 14.48 -15.39
C GLY A 64 -3.99 13.14 -16.10
N LEU A 65 -4.10 12.04 -15.33
CA LEU A 65 -4.39 10.69 -15.80
C LEU A 65 -5.47 10.09 -14.90
N ARG A 66 -6.34 9.27 -15.49
CA ARG A 66 -7.38 8.55 -14.78
C ARG A 66 -6.92 7.11 -14.47
N PRO A 67 -7.08 6.63 -13.23
CA PRO A 67 -6.88 5.22 -12.91
C PRO A 67 -7.90 4.36 -13.68
N ARG A 68 -7.41 3.38 -14.44
CA ARG A 68 -8.23 2.38 -15.14
C ARG A 68 -8.34 1.07 -14.37
N SER A 69 -7.25 0.66 -13.72
CA SER A 69 -7.24 -0.52 -12.86
C SER A 69 -6.16 -0.39 -11.77
N ALA A 70 -6.36 -1.13 -10.68
CA ALA A 70 -5.37 -1.33 -9.63
C ALA A 70 -5.41 -2.80 -9.16
N LYS A 71 -4.25 -3.34 -8.76
CA LYS A 71 -4.11 -4.66 -8.16
C LYS A 71 -2.92 -4.71 -7.20
N LEU A 72 -2.97 -5.63 -6.24
CA LEU A 72 -1.81 -5.98 -5.43
C LEU A 72 -0.84 -6.83 -6.26
N VAL A 73 0.44 -6.78 -5.88
CA VAL A 73 1.52 -7.55 -6.49
C VAL A 73 2.35 -8.19 -5.38
N GLY A 74 2.78 -9.43 -5.58
CA GLY A 74 3.48 -10.20 -4.56
C GLY A 74 2.58 -10.67 -3.43
N ASP A 75 1.27 -10.74 -3.67
CA ASP A 75 0.24 -11.11 -2.69
C ASP A 75 -0.14 -12.60 -2.72
N ALA A 76 0.67 -13.39 -3.44
CA ALA A 76 0.67 -14.85 -3.43
C ALA A 76 1.97 -15.36 -2.76
N PRO A 77 1.89 -16.41 -1.94
CA PRO A 77 3.06 -16.98 -1.30
C PRO A 77 3.98 -17.68 -2.32
N ILE A 78 5.29 -17.57 -2.11
CA ILE A 78 6.32 -18.32 -2.87
C ILE A 78 6.69 -19.65 -2.19
N ALA A 79 6.38 -19.77 -0.90
CA ALA A 79 6.41 -21.01 -0.12
C ALA A 79 5.42 -20.89 1.05
N ALA A 80 5.16 -21.96 1.79
CA ALA A 80 4.20 -21.92 2.91
C ALA A 80 4.57 -20.81 3.92
N GLY A 81 3.70 -19.80 4.03
CA GLY A 81 3.89 -18.64 4.91
C GLY A 81 4.98 -17.64 4.48
N VAL A 82 5.58 -17.82 3.30
CA VAL A 82 6.65 -16.94 2.79
C VAL A 82 6.15 -16.21 1.56
N PHE A 83 6.23 -14.89 1.58
CA PHE A 83 5.94 -14.01 0.45
C PHE A 83 7.24 -13.37 -0.06
N VAL A 84 7.16 -12.70 -1.20
CA VAL A 84 8.31 -11.97 -1.77
C VAL A 84 8.77 -10.84 -0.84
N SER A 85 7.86 -10.27 -0.04
CA SER A 85 8.09 -9.14 0.85
C SER A 85 7.05 -9.09 1.96
N ASP A 86 7.35 -8.37 3.05
CA ASP A 86 6.42 -8.13 4.17
C ASP A 86 5.23 -7.25 3.73
N PRO A 87 5.45 -6.13 3.02
CA PRO A 87 4.40 -5.48 2.24
C PRO A 87 4.21 -6.08 0.85
N PHE A 88 2.96 -6.07 0.37
CA PHE A 88 2.57 -6.25 -1.03
C PHE A 88 2.75 -4.94 -1.82
N GLY A 89 3.14 -5.04 -3.09
CA GLY A 89 3.19 -3.91 -3.99
C GLY A 89 1.82 -3.51 -4.52
N VAL A 90 1.71 -2.31 -5.09
CA VAL A 90 0.51 -1.86 -5.82
C VAL A 90 0.89 -1.56 -7.27
N ALA A 91 0.20 -2.21 -8.21
CA ALA A 91 0.29 -1.88 -9.63
C ALA A 91 -1.01 -1.23 -10.09
N ALA A 92 -0.89 -0.11 -10.82
CA ALA A 92 -2.03 0.59 -11.41
C ALA A 92 -1.81 0.83 -12.90
N ARG A 93 -2.89 0.70 -13.69
CA ARG A 93 -2.91 1.16 -15.08
C ARG A 93 -3.58 2.52 -15.13
N LEU A 94 -2.88 3.50 -15.68
CA LEU A 94 -3.38 4.87 -15.85
C LEU A 94 -3.68 5.13 -17.33
N VAL A 95 -4.68 5.94 -17.62
CA VAL A 95 -5.06 6.39 -18.97
C VAL A 95 -5.20 7.92 -19.00
N ARG A 96 -5.11 8.52 -20.18
CA ARG A 96 -5.37 9.96 -20.35
C ARG A 96 -6.84 10.29 -20.12
#